data_AF-A0A7V5PGJ5-F1
#
_entry.id   AF-A0A7V5PGJ5-F1
#
_cell.length_a   1.000
_cell.length_b   1.000
_cell.length_c   1.000
_cell.angle_alpha   90.00
_cell.angle_beta   90.00
_cell.angle_gamma   90.00
#
_symmetry.space_group_name_H-M   'P 1'
#
loop_
_entity.id
_entity.type
_entity.pdbx_description
1 polymer ?
#
loop_
_entity_poly.entity_id
_entity_poly.type
_entity_poly.pdbx_seq_one_letter_code
_entity_poly.pdbx_strand_id
1 'polypeptide(L)'
;MARAGKLRARKRRGGKKATGSGLSLKSASLVAIGTFILIFATGSFLAELVPLQRLQDLRTVAVEAEGNHLADTLALKLATYTEGARAIARDPQIVALVRAGDQAALARRARELRRPFPWALTLRFLPAGLEQPDKTVEPQIGFACLDMIREARKTRQAPPVEVHVPGTPQQHIDIIQPVLSTDGKRVLAILQMPLKVEALNQWLKTLTVKGGYVSLVQTVANRAGVQLAQYGDANVRSEGRSAEIAVPGTRWKVNLWVPREGELGLFGTWYLLVLLVGALMSFLLILLLWRSLSRTISFDLENFMHMMADELRGRKAHQYPLMLPEFREASRRIANLVESNTMERERDDDATSLSLRELRIEDMDDSQIMDVSQVAVEELDDITAFEQAREARQAPAPKPEPAPASVTPPALPPEEIFKAYDIRGVVGQTLTADHMELIGKALGSEAISRGVHRIAFARDGRLSGPELGQALVKGILSTGVDVVDVGMVPTPLLYYAAAELTDGSGVMLTGSHNPPDYNGIKIVLDGESLSGDAIQTLKERVYNKDFVEGQGQYETHP
;
A
#
# COMPACT_ATOMS: atom_id res chain seq x y z
N MET A 1 -23.91 3.37 99.84
CA MET A 1 -24.17 2.05 100.47
C MET A 1 -25.25 1.32 99.69
N ALA A 2 -24.98 0.06 99.32
CA ALA A 2 -25.89 -1.08 99.03
C ALA A 2 -27.08 -0.87 98.05
N ARG A 3 -27.45 -1.76 97.11
CA ARG A 3 -27.18 -3.18 96.78
C ARG A 3 -27.81 -3.36 95.37
N ALA A 4 -27.10 -3.76 94.31
CA ALA A 4 -26.76 -5.15 93.95
C ALA A 4 -27.95 -6.13 94.04
N GLY A 5 -28.60 -6.39 92.89
CA GLY A 5 -29.51 -7.51 92.65
C GLY A 5 -29.27 -8.09 91.26
N LYS A 6 -28.37 -9.08 91.17
CA LYS A 6 -28.06 -9.85 89.96
C LYS A 6 -29.19 -10.85 89.67
N LEU A 7 -29.91 -10.68 88.57
CA LEU A 7 -30.72 -11.75 87.95
C LEU A 7 -29.98 -12.27 86.72
N ARG A 8 -29.39 -13.47 86.86
CA ARG A 8 -28.78 -14.24 85.77
C ARG A 8 -29.89 -14.81 84.87
N ALA A 9 -30.14 -14.18 83.73
CA ALA A 9 -30.97 -14.76 82.67
C ALA A 9 -30.12 -15.72 81.81
N ARG A 10 -30.51 -16.99 81.81
CA ARG A 10 -29.91 -18.12 81.08
C ARG A 10 -30.21 -17.96 79.59
N LYS A 11 -29.22 -17.48 78.80
CA LYS A 11 -29.33 -17.28 77.36
C LYS A 11 -29.40 -18.63 76.64
N ARG A 12 -30.61 -19.09 76.29
CA ARG A 12 -30.84 -20.20 75.35
C ARG A 12 -30.17 -19.84 74.01
N ARG A 13 -29.17 -20.62 73.60
CA ARG A 13 -28.64 -20.63 72.24
C ARG A 13 -29.73 -21.20 71.32
N GLY A 14 -30.55 -20.33 70.74
CA GLY A 14 -31.35 -20.66 69.57
C GLY A 14 -30.42 -20.81 68.37
N GLY A 15 -30.42 -21.99 67.74
CA GLY A 15 -29.67 -22.24 66.52
C GLY A 15 -30.04 -21.23 65.44
N LYS A 16 -29.06 -20.48 64.96
CA LYS A 16 -29.19 -19.72 63.71
C LYS A 16 -29.41 -20.74 62.60
N LYS A 17 -30.62 -20.81 62.04
CA LYS A 17 -30.82 -21.34 60.69
C LYS A 17 -29.90 -20.53 59.78
N ALA A 18 -28.90 -21.18 59.18
CA ALA A 18 -28.11 -20.60 58.12
C ALA A 18 -29.02 -20.40 56.91
N THR A 19 -29.66 -19.23 56.80
CA THR A 19 -30.24 -18.78 55.54
C THR A 19 -29.07 -18.44 54.63
N GLY A 20 -28.60 -19.44 53.87
CA GLY A 20 -27.62 -19.23 52.81
C GLY A 20 -28.18 -18.19 51.85
N SER A 21 -27.59 -17.00 51.85
CA SER A 21 -27.86 -15.95 50.87
C SER A 21 -27.26 -16.38 49.53
N GLY A 22 -27.92 -17.32 48.85
CA GLY A 22 -27.77 -17.51 47.41
C GLY A 22 -28.39 -16.30 46.72
N LEU A 23 -27.69 -15.69 45.77
CA LEU A 23 -28.26 -14.62 44.96
C LEU A 23 -29.55 -15.13 44.30
N SER A 24 -30.67 -14.45 44.54
CA SER A 24 -31.95 -14.87 43.98
C SER A 24 -31.91 -14.80 42.44
N LEU A 25 -32.75 -15.60 41.78
CA LEU A 25 -32.95 -15.59 40.32
C LEU A 25 -33.11 -14.17 39.74
N LYS A 26 -33.63 -13.21 40.54
CA LYS A 26 -33.82 -11.80 40.18
C LYS A 26 -32.51 -11.03 39.96
N SER A 27 -31.44 -11.38 40.66
CA SER A 27 -30.12 -10.75 40.49
C SER A 27 -29.41 -11.24 39.23
N ALA A 28 -29.57 -12.51 38.88
CA ALA A 28 -29.03 -13.06 37.63
C ALA A 28 -29.77 -12.48 36.40
N SER A 29 -31.09 -12.29 36.50
CA SER A 29 -31.87 -11.68 35.42
C SER A 29 -31.56 -10.19 35.21
N LEU A 30 -31.29 -9.43 36.28
CA LEU A 30 -30.87 -8.03 36.17
C LEU A 30 -29.54 -7.86 35.43
N VAL A 31 -28.57 -8.73 35.72
CA VAL A 31 -27.27 -8.67 35.06
C VAL A 31 -27.37 -9.13 33.60
N ALA A 32 -28.18 -10.16 33.30
CA ALA A 32 -28.44 -10.58 31.91
C ALA A 32 -29.11 -9.49 31.07
N ILE A 33 -30.08 -8.75 31.64
CA ILE A 33 -30.70 -7.59 31.00
C ILE A 33 -29.67 -6.49 30.76
N GLY A 34 -28.78 -6.23 31.73
CA GLY A 34 -27.69 -5.26 31.57
C GLY A 34 -26.74 -5.61 30.43
N THR A 35 -26.34 -6.88 30.31
CA THR A 35 -25.48 -7.36 29.21
C THR A 35 -26.19 -7.25 27.86
N PHE A 36 -27.48 -7.59 27.78
CA PHE A 36 -28.25 -7.47 26.54
C PHE A 36 -28.37 -6.01 26.07
N ILE A 37 -28.69 -5.08 26.98
CA ILE A 37 -28.75 -3.65 26.68
C ILE A 37 -27.42 -3.16 26.13
N LEU A 38 -26.30 -3.63 26.68
CA LEU A 38 -24.99 -3.21 26.25
C LEU A 38 -24.60 -3.78 24.87
N ILE A 39 -24.89 -5.06 24.60
CA ILE A 39 -24.67 -5.66 23.27
C ILE A 39 -25.50 -4.91 22.23
N PHE A 40 -26.75 -4.59 22.56
CA PHE A 40 -27.64 -3.84 21.68
C PHE A 40 -27.15 -2.40 21.43
N ALA A 41 -26.69 -1.71 22.47
CA ALA A 41 -26.09 -0.38 22.35
C ALA A 41 -24.81 -0.40 21.50
N THR A 42 -23.98 -1.43 21.66
CA THR A 42 -22.76 -1.64 20.86
C THR A 42 -23.11 -1.90 19.39
N GLY A 43 -24.12 -2.76 19.13
CA GLY A 43 -24.60 -3.05 17.78
C GLY A 43 -25.24 -1.86 17.07
N SER A 44 -26.09 -1.08 17.77
CA SER A 44 -26.67 0.16 17.22
C SER A 44 -25.60 1.21 16.92
N PHE A 45 -24.56 1.30 17.75
CA PHE A 45 -23.46 2.25 17.54
C PHE A 45 -22.51 1.81 16.40
N LEU A 46 -22.25 0.51 16.23
CA LEU A 46 -21.53 -0.01 15.06
C LEU A 46 -22.29 0.29 13.76
N ALA A 47 -23.62 0.27 13.79
CA ALA A 47 -24.45 0.66 12.64
C ALA A 47 -24.33 2.16 12.31
N GLU A 48 -23.96 3.03 13.26
CA GLU A 48 -23.70 4.46 13.04
C GLU A 48 -22.27 4.77 12.53
N LEU A 49 -21.31 3.84 12.63
CA LEU A 49 -19.96 4.02 12.07
C LEU A 49 -19.93 3.97 10.54
N VAL A 50 -20.80 3.15 9.93
CA VAL A 50 -20.93 3.05 8.46
C VAL A 50 -21.29 4.39 7.81
N PRO A 51 -22.25 5.19 8.33
CA PRO A 51 -22.49 6.55 7.83
C PRO A 51 -21.29 7.49 7.93
N LEU A 52 -20.42 7.36 8.95
CA LEU A 52 -19.25 8.23 9.10
C LEU A 52 -18.19 7.95 8.03
N GLN A 53 -17.92 6.69 7.70
CA GLN A 53 -17.04 6.33 6.58
C GLN A 53 -17.61 6.86 5.25
N ARG A 54 -18.91 6.65 5.00
CA ARG A 54 -19.57 7.20 3.80
C ARG A 54 -19.48 8.72 3.73
N LEU A 55 -19.60 9.43 4.85
CA LEU A 55 -19.42 10.89 4.89
C LEU A 55 -17.97 11.31 4.61
N GLN A 56 -16.98 10.53 5.03
CA GLN A 56 -15.58 10.78 4.69
C GLN A 56 -15.34 10.58 3.19
N ASP A 57 -15.88 9.52 2.60
CA ASP A 57 -15.79 9.22 1.16
C ASP A 57 -16.53 10.28 0.31
N LEU A 58 -17.73 10.68 0.71
CA LEU A 58 -18.47 11.74 0.02
C LEU A 58 -17.69 13.06 0.04
N ARG A 59 -16.99 13.36 1.14
CA ARG A 59 -16.15 14.56 1.25
C ARG A 59 -14.86 14.45 0.42
N THR A 60 -14.24 13.27 0.26
CA THR A 60 -13.06 13.13 -0.63
C THR A 60 -13.47 13.27 -2.09
N VAL A 61 -14.58 12.63 -2.48
CA VAL A 61 -15.17 12.78 -3.82
C VAL A 61 -15.54 14.25 -4.10
N ALA A 62 -16.04 14.98 -3.11
CA ALA A 62 -16.33 16.41 -3.26
C ALA A 62 -15.07 17.25 -3.52
N VAL A 63 -13.96 16.99 -2.80
CA VAL A 63 -12.67 17.68 -3.03
C VAL A 63 -12.11 17.34 -4.41
N GLU A 64 -12.23 16.09 -4.84
CA GLU A 64 -11.81 15.66 -6.17
C GLU A 64 -12.66 16.30 -7.28
N ALA A 65 -13.98 16.38 -7.11
CA ALA A 65 -14.88 17.05 -8.04
C ALA A 65 -14.56 18.55 -8.18
N GLU A 66 -14.25 19.22 -7.08
CA GLU A 66 -13.82 20.62 -7.08
C GLU A 66 -12.46 20.80 -7.79
N GLY A 67 -11.52 19.88 -7.54
CA GLY A 67 -10.24 19.85 -8.24
C GLY A 67 -10.40 19.68 -9.75
N ASN A 68 -11.29 18.78 -10.18
CA ASN A 68 -11.66 18.57 -11.58
C ASN A 68 -12.28 19.83 -12.20
N HIS A 69 -13.23 20.47 -11.51
CA HIS A 69 -13.81 21.72 -11.99
C HIS A 69 -12.77 22.83 -12.21
N LEU A 70 -11.80 22.95 -11.28
CA LEU A 70 -10.71 23.91 -11.40
C LEU A 70 -9.78 23.58 -12.58
N ALA A 71 -9.41 22.31 -12.74
CA ALA A 71 -8.57 21.83 -13.84
C ALA A 71 -9.23 22.05 -15.19
N ASP A 72 -10.52 21.72 -15.34
CA ASP A 72 -11.29 21.90 -16.56
C ASP A 72 -11.44 23.37 -16.94
N THR A 73 -11.71 24.23 -15.95
CA THR A 73 -11.84 25.67 -16.21
C THR A 73 -10.51 26.29 -16.61
N LEU A 74 -9.39 25.84 -16.03
CA LEU A 74 -8.04 26.25 -16.45
C LEU A 74 -7.74 25.76 -17.88
N ALA A 75 -8.06 24.49 -18.19
CA ALA A 75 -7.92 23.93 -19.52
C ALA A 75 -8.75 24.69 -20.57
N LEU A 76 -9.97 25.10 -20.23
CA LEU A 76 -10.83 25.90 -21.11
C LEU A 76 -10.24 27.29 -21.42
N LYS A 77 -9.64 27.95 -20.41
CA LYS A 77 -8.94 29.23 -20.61
C LYS A 77 -7.74 29.06 -21.54
N LEU A 78 -6.95 27.99 -21.37
CA LEU A 78 -5.83 27.67 -22.26
C LEU A 78 -6.29 27.31 -23.66
N ALA A 79 -7.40 26.57 -23.78
CA ALA A 79 -7.99 26.16 -25.05
C ALA A 79 -8.28 27.37 -25.95
N THR A 80 -8.69 28.50 -25.35
CA THR A 80 -8.90 29.75 -26.08
C THR A 80 -7.62 30.24 -26.80
N TYR A 81 -6.46 30.11 -26.16
CA TYR A 81 -5.17 30.48 -26.75
C TYR A 81 -4.68 29.43 -27.76
N THR A 82 -4.81 28.14 -27.44
CA THR A 82 -4.37 27.07 -28.33
C THR A 82 -5.20 27.02 -29.61
N GLU A 83 -6.52 27.21 -29.53
CA GLU A 83 -7.39 27.29 -30.72
C GLU A 83 -7.12 28.57 -31.51
N GLY A 84 -6.85 29.70 -30.84
CA GLY A 84 -6.43 30.93 -31.50
C GLY A 84 -5.12 30.76 -32.27
N ALA A 85 -4.11 30.13 -31.66
CA ALA A 85 -2.85 29.77 -32.31
C ALA A 85 -3.08 28.80 -33.48
N ARG A 86 -3.98 27.83 -33.32
CA ARG A 86 -4.37 26.88 -34.38
C ARG A 86 -5.02 27.57 -35.57
N ALA A 87 -5.92 28.53 -35.32
CA ALA A 87 -6.55 29.31 -36.38
C ALA A 87 -5.50 30.10 -37.17
N ILE A 88 -4.54 30.73 -36.48
CA ILE A 88 -3.43 31.45 -37.13
C ILE A 88 -2.55 30.50 -37.95
N ALA A 89 -2.19 29.33 -37.41
CA ALA A 89 -1.35 28.36 -38.11
C ALA A 89 -2.02 27.75 -39.35
N ARG A 90 -3.36 27.82 -39.45
CA ARG A 90 -4.14 27.33 -40.59
C ARG A 90 -4.54 28.44 -41.57
N ASP A 91 -4.22 29.70 -41.28
CA ASP A 91 -4.52 30.82 -42.17
C ASP A 91 -3.81 30.62 -43.53
N PRO A 92 -4.53 30.57 -44.66
CA PRO A 92 -3.94 30.39 -45.98
C PRO A 92 -2.89 31.46 -46.32
N GLN A 93 -3.04 32.68 -45.82
CA GLN A 93 -2.06 33.76 -46.03
C GLN A 93 -0.75 33.45 -45.31
N ILE A 94 -0.81 32.91 -44.09
CA ILE A 94 0.38 32.48 -43.34
C ILE A 94 1.07 31.33 -44.07
N VAL A 95 0.31 30.33 -44.53
CA VAL A 95 0.87 29.19 -45.28
C VAL A 95 1.57 29.66 -46.56
N ALA A 96 0.99 30.63 -47.27
CA ALA A 96 1.60 31.22 -48.46
C ALA A 96 2.89 31.99 -48.15
N LEU A 97 2.89 32.81 -47.09
CA LEU A 97 4.06 33.57 -46.65
C LEU A 97 5.20 32.66 -46.17
N VAL A 98 4.88 31.60 -45.43
CA VAL A 98 5.87 30.58 -45.01
C VAL A 98 6.47 29.89 -46.23
N ARG A 99 5.66 29.53 -47.23
CA ARG A 99 6.15 28.91 -48.47
C ARG A 99 7.03 29.86 -49.29
N ALA A 100 6.72 31.15 -49.30
CA ALA A 100 7.50 32.17 -49.98
C ALA A 100 8.83 32.49 -49.27
N GLY A 101 8.98 32.12 -47.99
CA GLY A 101 10.19 32.38 -47.21
C GLY A 101 10.37 33.85 -46.79
N ASP A 102 9.34 34.70 -46.91
CA ASP A 102 9.42 36.11 -46.54
C ASP A 102 9.27 36.31 -45.02
N GLN A 103 10.41 36.24 -44.33
CA GLN A 103 10.50 36.42 -42.88
C GLN A 103 10.04 37.82 -42.42
N ALA A 104 10.26 38.86 -43.24
CA ALA A 104 9.88 40.22 -42.89
C ALA A 104 8.36 40.41 -42.92
N ALA A 105 7.69 39.84 -43.93
CA ALA A 105 6.23 39.81 -43.99
C ALA A 105 5.60 38.97 -42.88
N LEU A 106 6.17 37.79 -42.59
CA LEU A 106 5.73 36.96 -41.47
C LEU A 106 5.83 37.70 -40.13
N ALA A 107 6.95 38.39 -39.89
CA ALA A 107 7.13 39.17 -38.66
C ALA A 107 6.14 40.34 -38.54
N ARG A 108 5.80 41.04 -39.65
CA ARG A 108 4.75 42.06 -39.66
C ARG A 108 3.39 41.46 -39.31
N ARG A 109 3.03 40.36 -39.97
CA ARG A 109 1.75 39.68 -39.77
C ARG A 109 1.60 39.13 -38.35
N ALA A 110 2.69 38.57 -37.80
CA ALA A 110 2.73 38.10 -36.42
C ALA A 110 2.43 39.21 -35.40
N ARG A 111 2.94 40.44 -35.61
CA ARG A 111 2.64 41.58 -34.73
C ARG A 111 1.18 42.01 -34.76
N GLU A 112 0.52 41.92 -35.91
CA GLU A 112 -0.92 42.20 -36.05
C GLU A 112 -1.77 41.14 -35.35
N LEU A 113 -1.46 39.87 -35.63
CA LEU A 113 -2.19 38.71 -35.10
C LEU A 113 -2.01 38.51 -33.59
N ARG A 114 -0.99 39.10 -32.98
CA ARG A 114 -0.78 39.06 -31.52
C ARG A 114 -1.81 39.90 -30.75
N ARG A 115 -2.35 40.97 -31.35
CA ARG A 115 -3.20 41.98 -30.66
C ARG A 115 -4.39 41.39 -29.88
N PRO A 116 -5.13 40.37 -30.37
CA PRO A 116 -6.25 39.77 -29.64
C PRO A 116 -5.83 38.95 -28.41
N PHE A 117 -4.54 38.66 -28.23
CA PHE A 117 -4.01 37.81 -27.16
C PHE A 117 -3.27 38.67 -26.11
N PRO A 118 -3.95 39.16 -25.07
CA PRO A 118 -3.38 40.13 -24.13
C PRO A 118 -2.18 39.58 -23.34
N TRP A 119 -2.18 38.27 -23.05
CA TRP A 119 -1.09 37.60 -22.34
C TRP A 119 0.04 37.14 -23.25
N ALA A 120 -0.11 37.20 -24.58
CA ALA A 120 0.93 36.78 -25.50
C ALA A 120 2.08 37.80 -25.53
N LEU A 121 3.28 37.33 -25.19
CA LEU A 121 4.52 38.11 -25.26
C LEU A 121 4.84 38.47 -26.72
N THR A 122 4.81 37.46 -27.60
CA THR A 122 5.10 37.61 -29.02
C THR A 122 4.43 36.48 -29.82
N LEU A 123 4.44 36.60 -31.15
CA LEU A 123 4.14 35.51 -32.08
C LEU A 123 5.33 35.34 -33.00
N ARG A 124 5.79 34.10 -33.17
CA ARG A 124 6.94 33.80 -34.02
C ARG A 124 6.66 32.61 -34.91
N PHE A 125 7.13 32.70 -36.15
CA PHE A 125 7.17 31.58 -37.07
C PHE A 125 8.60 31.06 -37.14
N LEU A 126 8.82 29.89 -36.55
CA LEU A 126 10.12 29.24 -36.48
C LEU A 126 10.26 28.21 -37.61
N PRO A 127 11.47 28.00 -38.14
CA PRO A 127 11.72 26.93 -39.09
C PRO A 127 11.39 25.56 -38.50
N ALA A 128 10.77 24.67 -39.29
CA ALA A 128 10.48 23.30 -38.85
C ALA A 128 11.76 22.46 -38.56
N GLY A 129 12.91 22.88 -39.08
CA GLY A 129 14.22 22.25 -38.88
C GLY A 129 15.06 22.90 -37.79
N LEU A 130 14.49 23.71 -36.89
CA LEU A 130 15.26 24.36 -35.83
C LEU A 130 15.77 23.32 -34.82
N GLU A 131 17.08 23.20 -34.66
CA GLU A 131 17.73 22.21 -33.79
C GLU A 131 18.66 22.82 -32.73
N GLN A 132 19.04 24.08 -32.88
CA GLN A 132 19.94 24.77 -31.96
C GLN A 132 19.19 25.75 -31.06
N PRO A 133 19.55 25.83 -29.77
CA PRO A 133 18.95 26.80 -28.86
C PRO A 133 19.40 28.22 -29.24
N ASP A 134 18.49 29.18 -29.09
CA ASP A 134 18.75 30.59 -29.36
C ASP A 134 18.44 31.42 -28.11
N LYS A 135 19.51 31.94 -27.49
CA LYS A 135 19.43 32.78 -26.29
C LYS A 135 19.38 34.27 -26.60
N THR A 136 19.48 34.66 -27.87
CA THR A 136 19.49 36.08 -28.29
C THR A 136 18.08 36.66 -28.41
N VAL A 137 17.08 35.78 -28.51
CA VAL A 137 15.67 36.14 -28.63
C VAL A 137 14.96 36.12 -27.27
N GLU A 138 13.94 36.98 -27.09
CA GLU A 138 13.20 37.09 -25.83
C GLU A 138 11.69 36.80 -26.02
N PRO A 139 11.13 35.75 -25.40
CA PRO A 139 11.81 34.76 -24.55
C PRO A 139 12.72 33.81 -25.32
N GLN A 140 13.74 33.27 -24.63
CA GLN A 140 14.76 32.39 -25.20
C GLN A 140 14.19 31.06 -25.72
N ILE A 141 14.80 30.54 -26.79
CA ILE A 141 14.52 29.21 -27.31
C ILE A 141 15.50 28.23 -26.65
N GLY A 142 15.04 27.60 -25.57
CA GLY A 142 15.79 26.56 -24.86
C GLY A 142 15.52 25.16 -25.39
N PHE A 143 16.15 24.16 -24.77
CA PHE A 143 15.96 22.74 -25.13
C PHE A 143 14.51 22.26 -24.99
N ALA A 144 13.77 22.74 -23.99
CA ALA A 144 12.35 22.40 -23.81
C ALA A 144 11.50 22.84 -25.02
N CYS A 145 11.71 24.08 -25.51
CA CYS A 145 11.05 24.57 -26.72
C CYS A 145 11.42 23.74 -27.95
N LEU A 146 12.70 23.36 -28.10
CA LEU A 146 13.16 22.48 -29.19
C LEU A 146 12.52 21.08 -29.11
N ASP A 147 12.27 20.56 -27.92
CA ASP A 147 11.58 19.28 -27.73
C ASP A 147 10.12 19.36 -28.17
N MET A 148 9.42 20.42 -27.78
CA MET A 148 8.05 20.68 -28.25
C MET A 148 8.00 20.85 -29.79
N ILE A 149 8.97 21.56 -30.38
CA ILE A 149 9.11 21.70 -31.84
C ILE A 149 9.31 20.32 -32.51
N ARG A 150 10.21 19.49 -31.96
CA ARG A 150 10.47 18.14 -32.45
C ARG A 150 9.24 17.25 -32.35
N GLU A 151 8.52 17.32 -31.24
CA GLU A 151 7.26 16.59 -31.03
C GLU A 151 6.21 17.04 -32.05
N ALA A 152 5.98 18.35 -32.20
CA ALA A 152 5.04 18.92 -33.15
C ALA A 152 5.34 18.51 -34.60
N ARG A 153 6.63 18.47 -34.96
CA ARG A 153 7.10 18.01 -36.27
C ARG A 153 6.81 16.52 -36.51
N LYS A 154 7.06 15.70 -35.49
CA LYS A 154 6.89 14.23 -35.56
C LYS A 154 5.42 13.84 -35.59
N THR A 155 4.61 14.38 -34.69
CA THR A 155 3.20 14.03 -34.53
C THR A 155 2.29 14.78 -35.49
N ARG A 156 2.74 15.93 -36.03
CA ARG A 156 1.92 16.89 -36.80
C ARG A 156 0.76 17.47 -35.99
N GLN A 157 0.84 17.37 -34.65
CA GLN A 157 -0.16 17.88 -33.72
C GLN A 157 0.49 18.90 -32.77
N ALA A 158 -0.34 19.68 -32.08
CA ALA A 158 0.15 20.58 -31.04
C ALA A 158 0.61 19.74 -29.83
N PRO A 159 1.85 19.89 -29.35
CA PRO A 159 2.30 19.25 -28.12
C PRO A 159 1.56 19.85 -26.91
N PRO A 160 1.54 19.16 -25.76
CA PRO A 160 0.94 19.68 -24.54
C PRO A 160 1.59 21.01 -24.11
N VAL A 161 0.78 21.93 -23.61
CA VAL A 161 1.25 23.24 -23.11
C VAL A 161 2.15 23.04 -21.88
N GLU A 162 3.24 23.81 -21.83
CA GLU A 162 4.21 23.78 -20.74
C GLU A 162 4.79 25.17 -20.46
N VAL A 163 5.35 25.34 -19.27
CA VAL A 163 6.09 26.52 -18.82
C VAL A 163 7.57 26.25 -18.97
N HIS A 164 8.30 27.22 -19.52
CA HIS A 164 9.74 27.16 -19.69
C HIS A 164 10.44 28.07 -18.70
N VAL A 165 11.69 27.70 -18.39
CA VAL A 165 12.63 28.44 -17.52
C VAL A 165 11.98 28.97 -16.22
N PRO A 166 11.31 28.09 -15.45
CA PRO A 166 10.61 28.47 -14.22
C PRO A 166 11.57 29.08 -13.19
N GLY A 167 11.10 30.11 -12.47
CA GLY A 167 11.88 30.83 -11.48
C GLY A 167 12.89 31.83 -12.06
N THR A 168 12.92 32.01 -13.39
CA THR A 168 13.75 33.03 -14.05
C THR A 168 12.90 34.21 -14.53
N PRO A 169 13.49 35.39 -14.78
CA PRO A 169 12.76 36.53 -15.36
C PRO A 169 12.15 36.26 -16.74
N GLN A 170 12.65 35.24 -17.47
CA GLN A 170 12.14 34.85 -18.79
C GLN A 170 11.12 33.71 -18.73
N GLN A 171 10.61 33.38 -17.53
CA GLN A 171 9.57 32.37 -17.38
C GLN A 171 8.36 32.70 -18.23
N HIS A 172 7.91 31.73 -19.03
CA HIS A 172 6.75 31.90 -19.92
C HIS A 172 6.05 30.57 -20.15
N ILE A 173 4.77 30.63 -20.49
CA ILE A 173 3.97 29.50 -20.96
C ILE A 173 4.21 29.39 -22.46
N ASP A 174 4.61 28.24 -22.98
CA ASP A 174 4.84 28.06 -24.41
C ASP A 174 3.68 27.29 -25.04
N ILE A 175 3.14 27.85 -26.12
CA ILE A 175 2.11 27.24 -26.96
C ILE A 175 2.69 27.09 -28.35
N ILE A 176 2.80 25.83 -28.78
CA ILE A 176 3.38 25.47 -30.07
C ILE A 176 2.31 24.88 -30.99
N GLN A 177 2.29 25.37 -32.23
CA GLN A 177 1.36 24.90 -33.24
C GLN A 177 2.08 24.66 -34.57
N PRO A 178 2.02 23.44 -35.15
CA PRO A 178 2.60 23.20 -36.48
C PRO A 178 1.79 23.91 -37.57
N VAL A 179 2.50 24.62 -38.45
CA VAL A 179 1.95 25.18 -39.69
C VAL A 179 2.07 24.12 -40.78
N LEU A 180 0.95 23.56 -41.19
CA LEU A 180 0.90 22.47 -42.16
C LEU A 180 0.79 22.99 -43.59
N SER A 181 1.28 22.20 -44.54
CA SER A 181 1.01 22.38 -45.96
C SER A 181 -0.49 22.22 -46.25
N THR A 182 -0.94 22.73 -47.40
CA THR A 182 -2.34 22.68 -47.85
C THR A 182 -2.88 21.24 -47.97
N ASP A 183 -2.01 20.26 -48.14
CA ASP A 183 -2.31 18.82 -48.15
C ASP A 183 -2.28 18.16 -46.76
N GLY A 184 -1.88 18.89 -45.71
CA GLY A 184 -1.76 18.40 -44.34
C GLY A 184 -0.61 17.41 -44.09
N LYS A 185 0.21 17.10 -45.10
CA LYS A 185 1.21 16.03 -45.02
C LYS A 185 2.57 16.49 -44.50
N ARG A 186 2.90 17.76 -44.68
CA ARG A 186 4.20 18.35 -44.34
C ARG A 186 4.05 19.50 -43.36
N VAL A 187 4.96 19.58 -42.39
CA VAL A 187 5.12 20.73 -41.50
C VAL A 187 6.05 21.73 -42.18
N LEU A 188 5.53 22.92 -42.51
CA LEU A 188 6.27 23.97 -43.19
C LEU A 188 7.03 24.87 -42.21
N ALA A 189 6.40 25.18 -41.09
CA ALA A 189 6.95 25.99 -40.00
C ALA A 189 6.29 25.63 -38.67
N ILE A 190 6.80 26.20 -37.60
CA ILE A 190 6.21 26.12 -36.27
C ILE A 190 5.80 27.51 -35.82
N LEU A 191 4.55 27.68 -35.42
CA LEU A 191 4.09 28.87 -34.72
C LEU A 191 4.36 28.70 -33.22
N GLN A 192 5.10 29.65 -32.65
CA GLN A 192 5.33 29.76 -31.21
C GLN A 192 4.54 30.98 -30.67
N MET A 193 3.72 30.76 -29.64
CA MET A 193 2.97 31.78 -28.93
C MET A 193 3.30 31.73 -27.43
N PRO A 194 4.42 32.34 -27.00
CA PRO A 194 4.75 32.42 -25.58
C PRO A 194 3.81 33.38 -24.86
N LEU A 195 3.27 32.97 -23.71
CA LEU A 195 2.43 33.78 -22.83
C LEU A 195 3.14 34.12 -21.52
N LYS A 196 2.77 35.25 -20.95
CA LYS A 196 3.12 35.70 -19.60
C LYS A 196 2.59 34.72 -18.54
N VAL A 197 3.42 34.34 -17.57
CA VAL A 197 3.02 33.42 -16.49
C VAL A 197 2.07 34.07 -15.49
N GLU A 198 2.07 35.41 -15.40
CA GLU A 198 1.13 36.17 -14.59
C GLU A 198 -0.34 35.85 -14.94
N ALA A 199 -0.58 35.40 -16.19
CA ALA A 199 -1.88 34.90 -16.61
C ALA A 199 -2.38 33.75 -15.72
N LEU A 200 -1.51 32.80 -15.35
CA LEU A 200 -1.86 31.66 -14.48
C LEU A 200 -2.24 32.12 -13.08
N ASN A 201 -1.46 33.04 -12.50
CA ASN A 201 -1.75 33.59 -11.17
C ASN A 201 -3.10 34.31 -11.17
N GLN A 202 -3.39 35.09 -12.21
CA GLN A 202 -4.68 35.78 -12.32
C GLN A 202 -5.83 34.80 -12.56
N TRP A 203 -5.64 33.78 -13.40
CA TRP A 203 -6.67 32.77 -13.65
C TRP A 203 -6.96 31.98 -12.37
N LEU A 204 -5.94 31.51 -11.65
CA LEU A 204 -6.14 30.80 -10.38
C LEU A 204 -6.87 31.67 -9.35
N LYS A 205 -6.50 32.95 -9.22
CA LYS A 205 -7.19 33.90 -8.33
C LYS A 205 -8.69 34.03 -8.63
N THR A 206 -9.08 33.95 -9.91
CA THR A 206 -10.50 33.99 -10.30
C THR A 206 -11.25 32.67 -10.06
N LEU A 207 -10.53 31.56 -9.90
CA LEU A 207 -11.09 30.21 -9.83
C LEU A 207 -11.22 29.65 -8.41
N THR A 208 -10.59 30.28 -7.42
CA THR A 208 -10.39 29.65 -6.11
C THR A 208 -11.58 29.73 -5.15
N VAL A 209 -11.75 28.62 -4.44
CA VAL A 209 -12.71 28.36 -3.35
C VAL A 209 -12.31 29.09 -2.07
N LYS A 210 -13.28 29.61 -1.33
CA LYS A 210 -13.05 30.27 -0.04
C LYS A 210 -12.38 29.30 0.95
N GLY A 211 -11.21 29.70 1.48
CA GLY A 211 -10.52 28.98 2.55
C GLY A 211 -9.65 27.79 2.11
N GLY A 212 -9.56 27.48 0.81
CA GLY A 212 -8.68 26.43 0.28
C GLY A 212 -7.31 26.95 -0.16
N TYR A 213 -6.41 26.02 -0.47
CA TYR A 213 -5.11 26.29 -1.06
C TYR A 213 -4.93 25.51 -2.36
N VAL A 214 -4.47 26.18 -3.41
CA VAL A 214 -4.26 25.60 -4.73
C VAL A 214 -2.81 25.80 -5.15
N SER A 215 -2.19 24.75 -5.68
CA SER A 215 -0.87 24.79 -6.28
C SER A 215 -0.93 24.16 -7.66
N LEU A 216 -0.48 24.90 -8.67
CA LEU A 216 -0.30 24.40 -10.02
C LEU A 216 1.16 23.96 -10.20
N VAL A 217 1.35 22.71 -10.62
CA VAL A 217 2.66 22.09 -10.74
C VAL A 217 2.83 21.51 -12.14
N GLN A 218 3.97 21.77 -12.77
CA GLN A 218 4.34 21.10 -14.01
C GLN A 218 5.07 19.81 -13.71
N THR A 219 4.55 18.71 -14.25
CA THR A 219 5.22 17.42 -14.15
C THR A 219 6.37 17.39 -15.16
N VAL A 220 7.58 17.20 -14.67
CA VAL A 220 8.77 16.97 -15.49
C VAL A 220 9.18 15.51 -15.27
N ALA A 221 9.45 14.77 -16.35
CA ALA A 221 9.83 13.37 -16.24
C ALA A 221 11.03 13.21 -15.27
N ASN A 222 10.88 12.32 -14.28
CA ASN A 222 11.90 12.00 -13.26
C ASN A 222 12.42 13.17 -12.41
N ARG A 223 11.65 14.26 -12.22
CA ARG A 223 11.99 15.33 -11.27
C ARG A 223 10.80 15.70 -10.40
N ALA A 224 11.09 16.28 -9.22
CA ALA A 224 10.07 16.95 -8.43
C ALA A 224 9.37 17.99 -9.31
N GLY A 225 8.04 17.94 -9.34
CA GLY A 225 7.24 18.81 -10.20
C GLY A 225 7.55 20.27 -9.90
N VAL A 226 7.67 21.08 -10.94
CA VAL A 226 8.01 22.49 -10.77
C VAL A 226 6.76 23.28 -10.47
N GLN A 227 6.73 23.95 -9.32
CA GLN A 227 5.61 24.79 -8.94
C GLN A 227 5.54 26.01 -9.87
N LEU A 228 4.41 26.17 -10.56
CA LEU A 228 4.18 27.23 -11.54
C LEU A 228 3.47 28.42 -10.92
N ALA A 229 2.45 28.15 -10.11
CA ALA A 229 1.61 29.16 -9.50
C ALA A 229 0.95 28.60 -8.23
N GLN A 230 0.64 29.48 -7.28
CA GLN A 230 -0.04 29.11 -6.04
C GLN A 230 -1.03 30.20 -5.63
N TYR A 231 -2.10 29.81 -4.93
CA TYR A 231 -3.08 30.74 -4.38
C TYR A 231 -3.79 30.14 -3.16
N GLY A 232 -4.02 30.93 -2.12
CA GLY A 232 -4.74 30.52 -0.90
C GLY A 232 -3.86 30.52 0.35
N ASP A 233 -4.34 29.89 1.43
CA ASP A 233 -3.63 29.80 2.71
C ASP A 233 -2.75 28.53 2.79
N ALA A 234 -1.44 28.71 2.79
CA ALA A 234 -0.48 27.60 2.83
C ALA A 234 -0.59 26.73 4.10
N ASN A 235 -1.16 27.24 5.20
CA ASN A 235 -1.36 26.49 6.43
C ASN A 235 -2.31 25.30 6.25
N VAL A 236 -3.18 25.34 5.25
CA VAL A 236 -4.12 24.26 4.94
C VAL A 236 -3.40 23.01 4.38
N ARG A 237 -2.13 23.12 3.96
CA ARG A 237 -1.35 21.99 3.43
C ARG A 237 -1.09 20.87 4.45
N SER A 238 -0.97 21.19 5.73
CA SER A 238 -0.68 20.20 6.80
C SER A 238 -1.93 19.54 7.37
N GLU A 239 -3.08 20.22 7.30
CA GLU A 239 -4.31 19.81 8.00
C GLU A 239 -5.47 19.49 7.04
N GLY A 240 -5.37 19.93 5.78
CA GLY A 240 -6.41 19.82 4.76
C GLY A 240 -6.33 18.54 3.93
N ARG A 241 -7.47 18.17 3.33
CA ARG A 241 -7.52 17.05 2.37
C ARG A 241 -7.01 17.52 1.02
N SER A 242 -6.17 16.71 0.38
CA SER A 242 -5.57 17.02 -0.92
C SER A 242 -6.17 16.21 -2.06
N ALA A 243 -6.36 16.83 -3.23
CA ALA A 243 -6.58 16.16 -4.50
C ALA A 243 -5.52 16.62 -5.52
N GLU A 244 -5.02 15.68 -6.33
CA GLU A 244 -4.07 15.93 -7.41
C GLU A 244 -4.73 15.59 -8.74
N ILE A 245 -4.99 16.60 -9.56
CA ILE A 245 -5.78 16.48 -10.80
C ILE A 245 -4.96 16.95 -11.99
N ALA A 246 -4.88 16.13 -13.04
CA ALA A 246 -4.22 16.51 -14.29
C ALA A 246 -5.03 17.55 -15.05
N VAL A 247 -4.37 18.56 -15.62
CA VAL A 247 -5.03 19.59 -16.43
C VAL A 247 -5.00 19.18 -17.91
N PRO A 248 -6.16 18.94 -18.55
CA PRO A 248 -6.23 18.47 -19.93
C PRO A 248 -5.45 19.38 -20.91
N GLY A 249 -4.74 18.75 -21.85
CA GLY A 249 -3.97 19.48 -22.89
C GLY A 249 -2.67 20.11 -22.41
N THR A 250 -2.24 19.84 -21.17
CA THR A 250 -1.02 20.39 -20.57
C THR A 250 -0.18 19.30 -19.90
N ARG A 251 1.05 19.64 -19.51
CA ARG A 251 1.87 18.80 -18.61
C ARG A 251 1.62 19.11 -17.11
N TRP A 252 0.52 19.78 -16.79
CA TRP A 252 0.28 20.35 -15.46
C TRP A 252 -0.64 19.48 -14.62
N LYS A 253 -0.46 19.61 -13.31
CA LYS A 253 -1.33 19.07 -12.28
C LYS A 253 -1.71 20.16 -11.30
N VAL A 254 -2.97 20.16 -10.92
CA VAL A 254 -3.54 21.01 -9.88
C VAL A 254 -3.56 20.20 -8.60
N ASN A 255 -2.91 20.72 -7.58
CA ASN A 255 -3.00 20.20 -6.23
C ASN A 255 -3.91 21.14 -5.43
N LEU A 256 -5.05 20.63 -4.97
CA LEU A 256 -6.05 21.37 -4.19
C LEU A 256 -6.05 20.84 -2.77
N TRP A 257 -5.94 21.73 -1.79
CA TRP A 257 -6.12 21.44 -0.36
C TRP A 257 -7.33 22.20 0.19
N VAL A 258 -8.23 21.49 0.86
CA VAL A 258 -9.44 22.06 1.47
C VAL A 258 -9.40 21.82 2.99
N PRO A 259 -9.73 22.83 3.83
CA PRO A 259 -9.65 22.71 5.28
C PRO A 259 -10.56 21.60 5.81
N ARG A 260 -10.08 20.92 6.85
CA ARG A 260 -10.80 19.83 7.51
C ARG A 260 -11.81 20.42 8.49
N GLU A 261 -13.00 20.77 8.00
CA GLU A 261 -14.08 21.24 8.89
C GLU A 261 -14.55 20.11 9.81
N GLY A 262 -14.29 20.30 11.11
CA GLY A 262 -14.93 19.63 12.24
C GLY A 262 -14.80 18.10 12.26
N GLU A 263 -13.62 17.58 12.60
CA GLU A 263 -13.57 16.26 13.21
C GLU A 263 -14.13 16.37 14.63
N LEU A 264 -15.33 15.81 14.85
CA LEU A 264 -15.82 15.55 16.19
C LEU A 264 -14.91 14.48 16.84
N GLY A 265 -13.76 14.91 17.35
CA GLY A 265 -12.75 14.08 18.02
C GLY A 265 -13.18 13.53 19.39
N LEU A 266 -14.48 13.46 19.66
CA LEU A 266 -15.03 13.05 20.96
C LEU A 266 -15.29 11.54 21.08
N PHE A 267 -15.19 10.76 19.99
CA PHE A 267 -15.68 9.38 19.98
C PHE A 267 -14.62 8.29 20.25
N GLY A 268 -13.31 8.61 20.23
CA GLY A 268 -12.25 7.59 20.31
C GLY A 268 -11.97 7.03 21.72
N THR A 269 -11.98 7.88 22.75
CA THR A 269 -11.58 7.48 24.12
C THR A 269 -12.74 6.90 24.93
N TRP A 270 -13.95 7.44 24.77
CA TRP A 270 -15.14 6.92 25.43
C TRP A 270 -15.53 5.50 24.95
N TYR A 271 -15.16 5.14 23.72
CA TYR A 271 -15.38 3.80 23.15
C TYR A 271 -14.65 2.70 23.93
N LEU A 272 -13.36 2.88 24.20
CA LEU A 272 -12.56 1.92 24.97
C LEU A 272 -13.12 1.75 26.39
N LEU A 273 -13.62 2.83 26.99
CA LEU A 273 -14.23 2.79 28.31
C LEU A 273 -15.53 1.98 28.31
N VAL A 274 -16.43 2.19 27.34
CA VAL A 274 -17.72 1.47 27.25
C VAL A 274 -17.49 -0.02 27.01
N LEU A 275 -16.55 -0.39 26.12
CA LEU A 275 -16.19 -1.79 25.90
C LEU A 275 -15.59 -2.45 27.13
N LEU A 276 -14.70 -1.75 27.84
CA LEU A 276 -14.05 -2.26 29.05
C LEU A 276 -15.06 -2.48 30.19
N VAL A 277 -15.96 -1.52 30.39
CA VAL A 277 -17.06 -1.66 31.36
C VAL A 277 -17.97 -2.83 30.98
N GLY A 278 -18.21 -3.02 29.69
CA GLY A 278 -19.00 -4.12 29.17
C GLY A 278 -18.42 -5.51 29.38
N ALA A 279 -17.15 -5.66 29.06
CA ALA A 279 -16.40 -6.88 29.29
C ALA A 279 -16.38 -7.22 30.80
N LEU A 280 -16.18 -6.22 31.65
CA LEU A 280 -16.16 -6.40 33.11
C LEU A 280 -17.53 -6.87 33.65
N MET A 281 -18.62 -6.28 33.18
CA MET A 281 -19.98 -6.68 33.60
C MET A 281 -20.35 -8.08 33.12
N SER A 282 -19.93 -8.44 31.90
CA SER A 282 -20.15 -9.79 31.34
C SER A 282 -19.32 -10.85 32.08
N PHE A 283 -18.07 -10.53 32.42
CA PHE A 283 -17.22 -11.39 33.25
C PHE A 283 -17.83 -11.59 34.65
N LEU A 284 -18.34 -10.52 35.27
CA LEU A 284 -19.00 -10.59 36.58
C LEU A 284 -20.26 -11.48 36.52
N LEU A 285 -21.05 -11.39 35.44
CA LEU A 285 -22.22 -12.25 35.24
C LEU A 285 -21.84 -13.73 35.21
N ILE A 286 -20.84 -14.08 34.39
CA ILE A 286 -20.36 -15.46 34.24
C ILE A 286 -19.87 -16.00 35.59
N LEU A 287 -19.11 -15.20 36.32
CA LEU A 287 -18.58 -15.57 37.64
C LEU A 287 -19.71 -15.82 38.65
N LEU A 288 -20.75 -14.98 38.65
CA LEU A 288 -21.92 -15.16 39.53
C LEU A 288 -22.74 -16.41 39.16
N LEU A 289 -22.96 -16.67 37.87
CA LEU A 289 -23.66 -17.87 37.40
C LEU A 289 -22.87 -19.14 37.76
N TRP A 290 -21.57 -19.16 37.52
CA TRP A 290 -20.69 -20.27 37.90
C TRP A 290 -20.74 -20.57 39.40
N ARG A 291 -20.64 -19.52 40.23
CA ARG A 291 -20.69 -19.64 41.69
C ARG A 291 -22.06 -20.13 42.18
N SER A 292 -23.14 -19.73 41.52
CA SER A 292 -24.49 -20.21 41.85
C SER A 292 -24.66 -21.68 41.49
N LEU A 293 -24.29 -22.07 40.28
CA LEU A 293 -24.43 -23.43 39.78
C LEU A 293 -23.59 -24.42 40.61
N SER A 294 -22.34 -24.06 40.89
CA SER A 294 -21.44 -24.87 41.73
C SER A 294 -22.02 -25.12 43.13
N ARG A 295 -22.63 -24.10 43.76
CA ARG A 295 -23.27 -24.25 45.08
C ARG A 295 -24.49 -25.18 45.03
N THR A 296 -25.33 -25.05 44.01
CA THR A 296 -26.52 -25.90 43.85
C THR A 296 -26.12 -27.35 43.63
N ILE A 297 -25.12 -27.61 42.79
CA ILE A 297 -24.61 -28.96 42.52
C ILE A 297 -24.01 -29.57 43.79
N SER A 298 -23.17 -28.84 44.53
CA SER A 298 -22.56 -29.36 45.76
C SER A 298 -23.61 -29.68 46.83
N PHE A 299 -24.65 -28.86 46.97
CA PHE A 299 -25.75 -29.10 47.90
C PHE A 299 -26.56 -30.35 47.54
N ASP A 300 -26.89 -30.53 46.26
CA ASP A 300 -27.63 -31.72 45.81
C ASP A 300 -26.76 -32.98 45.88
N LEU A 301 -25.46 -32.89 45.61
CA LEU A 301 -24.52 -34.00 45.72
C LEU A 301 -24.37 -34.50 47.17
N GLU A 302 -24.24 -33.57 48.13
CA GLU A 302 -24.11 -33.91 49.55
C GLU A 302 -25.39 -34.59 50.08
N ASN A 303 -26.57 -34.05 49.74
CA ASN A 303 -27.84 -34.64 50.11
C ASN A 303 -28.10 -35.99 49.43
N PHE A 304 -27.69 -36.15 48.17
CA PHE A 304 -27.80 -37.42 47.45
C PHE A 304 -26.89 -38.50 48.06
N MET A 305 -25.65 -38.14 48.44
CA MET A 305 -24.74 -39.05 49.13
C MET A 305 -25.26 -39.48 50.51
N HIS A 306 -25.87 -38.55 51.26
CA HIS A 306 -26.52 -38.88 52.54
C HIS A 306 -27.72 -39.80 52.38
N MET A 307 -28.55 -39.57 51.35
CA MET A 307 -29.66 -40.45 50.99
C MET A 307 -29.19 -41.87 50.66
N MET A 308 -28.18 -42.01 49.79
CA MET A 308 -27.60 -43.31 49.44
C MET A 308 -27.00 -44.04 50.66
N ALA A 309 -26.33 -43.32 51.54
CA ALA A 309 -25.72 -43.89 52.74
C ALA A 309 -26.74 -44.36 53.78
N ASP A 310 -27.87 -43.67 53.94
CA ASP A 310 -28.95 -44.07 54.83
C ASP A 310 -29.74 -45.28 54.29
N GLU A 311 -29.91 -45.36 52.97
CA GLU A 311 -30.60 -46.47 52.30
C GLU A 311 -29.77 -47.77 52.37
N LEU A 312 -28.46 -47.70 52.11
CA LEU A 312 -27.54 -48.84 52.25
C LEU A 312 -27.41 -49.35 53.70
N ARG A 313 -27.76 -48.51 54.69
CA ARG A 313 -27.73 -48.85 56.12
C ARG A 313 -29.09 -49.31 56.66
N GLY A 314 -30.11 -49.46 55.81
CA GLY A 314 -31.43 -49.98 56.17
C GLY A 314 -32.23 -49.10 57.12
N ARG A 315 -31.97 -47.79 57.15
CA ARG A 315 -32.73 -46.83 57.99
C ARG A 315 -33.86 -46.21 57.17
N LYS A 316 -35.02 -45.94 57.80
CA LYS A 316 -36.14 -45.29 57.10
C LYS A 316 -35.73 -43.91 56.56
N ALA A 317 -35.95 -43.73 55.26
CA ALA A 317 -35.55 -42.58 54.47
C ALA A 317 -36.03 -41.24 55.08
N HIS A 318 -35.10 -40.31 55.29
CA HIS A 318 -35.41 -38.90 55.50
C HIS A 318 -35.74 -38.24 54.15
N GLN A 319 -36.63 -37.24 54.15
CA GLN A 319 -36.88 -36.44 52.96
C GLN A 319 -35.67 -35.53 52.68
N TYR A 320 -34.83 -35.93 51.73
CA TYR A 320 -33.71 -35.13 51.24
C TYR A 320 -34.19 -34.21 50.10
N PRO A 321 -34.23 -32.88 50.30
CA PRO A 321 -34.67 -31.96 49.25
C PRO A 321 -33.58 -31.82 48.17
N LEU A 322 -33.88 -32.30 46.97
CA LEU A 322 -33.04 -32.16 45.78
C LEU A 322 -33.59 -31.05 44.89
N MET A 323 -32.75 -30.08 44.53
CA MET A 323 -33.15 -28.89 43.76
C MET A 323 -33.20 -29.19 42.26
N LEU A 324 -32.20 -29.90 41.74
CA LEU A 324 -32.05 -30.24 40.33
C LEU A 324 -32.97 -31.42 39.92
N PRO A 325 -33.60 -31.35 38.73
CA PRO A 325 -34.48 -32.42 38.24
C PRO A 325 -33.73 -33.71 37.90
N GLU A 326 -32.47 -33.62 37.46
CA GLU A 326 -31.64 -34.77 37.08
C GLU A 326 -31.32 -35.68 38.28
N PHE A 327 -31.01 -35.07 39.44
CA PHE A 327 -30.76 -35.82 40.68
C PHE A 327 -32.04 -36.46 41.26
N ARG A 328 -33.21 -35.83 41.04
CA ARG A 328 -34.51 -36.41 41.41
C ARG A 328 -34.87 -37.61 40.54
N GLU A 329 -34.53 -37.57 39.26
CA GLU A 329 -34.72 -38.70 38.34
C GLU A 329 -33.80 -39.88 38.74
N ALA A 330 -32.54 -39.59 39.04
CA ALA A 330 -31.57 -40.58 39.52
C ALA A 330 -32.02 -41.23 40.85
N SER A 331 -32.54 -40.44 41.80
CA SER A 331 -33.04 -40.99 43.07
C SER A 331 -34.21 -41.95 42.88
N ARG A 332 -35.13 -41.67 41.94
CA ARG A 332 -36.26 -42.56 41.64
C ARG A 332 -35.81 -43.88 41.03
N ARG A 333 -34.84 -43.85 40.11
CA ARG A 333 -34.33 -45.06 39.45
C ARG A 333 -33.64 -45.99 40.44
N ILE A 334 -32.88 -45.44 41.38
CA ILE A 334 -32.22 -46.23 42.42
C ILE A 334 -33.24 -46.82 43.41
N ALA A 335 -34.24 -46.05 43.82
CA ALA A 335 -35.31 -46.57 44.69
C ALA A 335 -36.01 -47.78 44.05
N ASN A 336 -36.34 -47.71 42.76
CA ASN A 336 -36.96 -48.82 42.03
C ASN A 336 -36.04 -50.05 41.91
N LEU A 337 -34.71 -49.86 41.82
CA LEU A 337 -33.72 -50.94 41.72
C LEU A 337 -33.50 -51.67 43.05
N VAL A 338 -33.58 -50.94 44.17
CA VAL A 338 -33.48 -51.53 45.51
C VAL A 338 -34.73 -52.34 45.83
N GLU A 339 -35.90 -51.86 45.44
CA GLU A 339 -37.18 -52.57 45.63
C GLU A 339 -37.24 -53.89 44.84
N SER A 340 -36.67 -53.93 43.62
CA SER A 340 -36.55 -55.16 42.84
C SER A 340 -35.56 -56.17 43.45
N ASN A 341 -34.44 -55.70 44.01
CA ASN A 341 -33.44 -56.57 44.67
C ASN A 341 -33.89 -57.09 46.05
N THR A 342 -34.79 -56.40 46.75
CA THR A 342 -35.40 -56.93 47.99
C THR A 342 -36.38 -58.07 47.72
N MET A 343 -37.00 -58.14 46.54
CA MET A 343 -37.88 -59.27 46.15
C MET A 343 -37.10 -60.54 45.77
N GLU A 344 -35.88 -60.42 45.22
CA GLU A 344 -35.04 -61.59 44.89
C GLU A 344 -34.39 -62.22 46.13
N ARG A 345 -34.25 -61.48 47.24
CA ARG A 345 -33.65 -62.00 48.49
C ARG A 345 -34.56 -62.91 49.33
N GLU A 346 -35.87 -62.97 49.06
CA GLU A 346 -36.79 -63.86 49.79
C GLU A 346 -36.96 -65.26 49.17
N ARG A 347 -36.23 -65.60 48.09
CA ARG A 347 -36.49 -66.87 47.36
C ARG A 347 -35.38 -67.91 47.28
N ASP A 348 -34.13 -67.62 47.64
CA ASP A 348 -33.05 -68.60 47.49
C ASP A 348 -32.36 -68.91 48.83
N ASP A 349 -33.04 -69.75 49.63
CA ASP A 349 -32.40 -70.64 50.59
C ASP A 349 -31.95 -71.90 49.83
N ASP A 350 -30.69 -71.99 49.41
CA ASP A 350 -30.08 -73.31 49.17
C ASP A 350 -28.55 -73.31 49.32
N ALA A 351 -28.06 -74.41 49.88
CA ALA A 351 -26.67 -74.64 50.23
C ALA A 351 -25.91 -75.37 49.09
N THR A 352 -24.64 -75.00 48.92
CA THR A 352 -23.55 -75.64 48.13
C THR A 352 -23.35 -75.30 46.63
N SER A 353 -22.20 -74.64 46.38
CA SER A 353 -21.36 -74.57 45.15
C SER A 353 -21.91 -73.77 43.95
N LEU A 354 -21.25 -72.71 43.47
CA LEU A 354 -19.96 -72.73 42.75
C LEU A 354 -19.28 -71.33 42.74
N SER A 355 -17.96 -71.32 42.59
CA SER A 355 -17.07 -70.16 42.59
C SER A 355 -16.93 -69.44 41.24
N LEU A 356 -16.81 -68.10 41.32
CA LEU A 356 -16.00 -67.16 40.51
C LEU A 356 -15.62 -67.57 39.07
N ARG A 357 -16.21 -66.87 38.08
CA ARG A 357 -15.46 -66.21 37.00
C ARG A 357 -16.31 -65.24 36.19
N GLU A 358 -15.64 -64.16 35.79
CA GLU A 358 -15.96 -63.23 34.69
C GLU A 358 -17.15 -62.30 34.84
N LEU A 359 -16.84 -61.08 35.29
CA LEU A 359 -17.25 -59.85 34.60
C LEU A 359 -16.13 -58.83 34.78
N ARG A 360 -15.24 -58.83 33.79
CA ARG A 360 -14.22 -57.81 33.59
C ARG A 360 -14.97 -56.56 33.14
N ILE A 361 -14.79 -55.46 33.87
CA ILE A 361 -15.19 -54.14 33.40
C ILE A 361 -14.25 -53.84 32.23
N GLU A 362 -14.78 -53.96 31.01
CA GLU A 362 -14.11 -53.43 29.84
C GLU A 362 -14.06 -51.90 29.95
N ASP A 363 -12.93 -51.40 29.48
CA ASP A 363 -12.41 -50.07 29.71
C ASP A 363 -13.42 -48.95 29.36
N MET A 364 -13.36 -47.90 30.17
CA MET A 364 -13.97 -46.62 29.85
C MET A 364 -13.44 -46.12 28.51
N ASP A 365 -14.37 -45.98 27.59
CA ASP A 365 -14.28 -45.27 26.32
C ASP A 365 -13.86 -43.81 26.53
N ASP A 366 -12.58 -43.53 26.26
CA ASP A 366 -12.02 -42.18 26.18
C ASP A 366 -12.15 -41.72 24.72
N SER A 367 -13.38 -41.42 24.28
CA SER A 367 -13.66 -40.82 22.98
C SER A 367 -14.58 -39.60 23.09
N GLN A 368 -13.96 -38.42 23.22
CA GLN A 368 -14.53 -37.14 22.78
C GLN A 368 -13.42 -36.09 22.67
N ILE A 369 -12.55 -36.26 21.67
CA ILE A 369 -11.79 -35.16 21.06
C ILE A 369 -12.19 -35.12 19.58
N MET A 370 -12.51 -33.90 19.15
CA MET A 370 -12.94 -33.47 17.83
C MET A 370 -12.48 -34.33 16.64
N ASP A 371 -13.48 -34.83 15.92
CA ASP A 371 -13.43 -35.15 14.50
C ASP A 371 -13.19 -33.87 13.69
N VAL A 372 -12.00 -33.76 13.08
CA VAL A 372 -11.76 -32.90 11.92
C VAL A 372 -11.14 -33.78 10.85
N SER A 373 -12.00 -34.56 10.18
CA SER A 373 -11.58 -35.37 9.04
C SER A 373 -12.61 -35.41 7.93
N GLN A 374 -13.10 -34.26 7.45
CA GLN A 374 -13.73 -34.12 6.13
C GLN A 374 -13.56 -32.71 5.55
N VAL A 375 -12.53 -32.49 4.72
CA VAL A 375 -12.68 -31.94 3.36
C VAL A 375 -11.54 -32.54 2.53
N ALA A 376 -11.92 -33.22 1.44
CA ALA A 376 -11.03 -33.84 0.49
C ALA A 376 -10.13 -32.79 -0.21
N VAL A 377 -8.84 -33.11 -0.31
CA VAL A 377 -7.93 -32.47 -1.27
C VAL A 377 -7.95 -33.37 -2.50
N GLU A 378 -8.62 -32.93 -3.56
CA GLU A 378 -8.43 -33.48 -4.90
C GLU A 378 -7.16 -32.87 -5.47
N GLU A 379 -6.23 -33.75 -5.84
CA GLU A 379 -5.05 -33.45 -6.62
C GLU A 379 -5.16 -34.22 -7.94
N LEU A 380 -4.74 -33.53 -9.01
CA LEU A 380 -4.36 -33.97 -10.37
C LEU A 380 -5.31 -33.72 -11.57
N ASP A 381 -4.62 -33.17 -12.57
CA ASP A 381 -4.82 -33.20 -14.02
C ASP A 381 -5.76 -32.17 -14.66
N ASP A 382 -5.19 -31.11 -15.24
CA ASP A 382 -4.94 -31.17 -16.68
C ASP A 382 -3.99 -30.07 -17.18
N ILE A 383 -2.90 -30.57 -17.75
CA ILE A 383 -1.97 -29.86 -18.61
C ILE A 383 -2.66 -29.75 -19.97
N THR A 384 -3.11 -28.56 -20.38
CA THR A 384 -3.29 -28.20 -21.81
C THR A 384 -3.74 -26.75 -21.96
N ALA A 385 -2.80 -25.81 -21.98
CA ALA A 385 -2.95 -24.51 -22.68
C ALA A 385 -1.65 -23.68 -22.67
N PHE A 386 -0.48 -24.25 -22.96
CA PHE A 386 0.71 -23.42 -23.25
C PHE A 386 1.66 -24.02 -24.31
N GLU A 387 1.15 -24.91 -25.16
CA GLU A 387 1.93 -25.63 -26.18
C GLU A 387 1.57 -25.29 -27.64
N GLN A 388 1.04 -24.09 -27.92
CA GLN A 388 0.77 -23.63 -29.30
C GLN A 388 1.37 -22.27 -29.66
N ALA A 389 2.52 -21.92 -29.10
CA ALA A 389 3.31 -20.76 -29.56
C ALA A 389 4.81 -21.05 -29.72
N ARG A 390 5.20 -22.32 -29.90
CA ARG A 390 6.61 -22.72 -29.96
C ARG A 390 7.01 -23.60 -31.15
N GLU A 391 6.29 -23.51 -32.27
CA GLU A 391 6.74 -24.06 -33.55
C GLU A 391 6.46 -23.09 -34.70
N ALA A 392 7.35 -22.10 -34.87
CA ALA A 392 7.68 -21.53 -36.18
C ALA A 392 8.90 -20.61 -36.03
N ARG A 393 10.10 -21.15 -36.32
CA ARG A 393 11.21 -20.55 -37.09
C ARG A 393 12.53 -21.23 -36.75
N GLN A 394 12.86 -22.27 -37.52
CA GLN A 394 14.24 -22.67 -37.77
C GLN A 394 14.75 -21.91 -39.02
N ALA A 395 15.82 -21.14 -38.85
CA ALA A 395 16.81 -20.77 -39.88
C ALA A 395 18.04 -20.16 -39.16
N PRO A 396 19.26 -20.27 -39.71
CA PRO A 396 20.45 -20.69 -38.96
C PRO A 396 21.21 -19.56 -38.26
N ALA A 397 21.92 -19.93 -37.19
CA ALA A 397 22.87 -19.10 -36.47
C ALA A 397 24.10 -18.77 -37.34
N PRO A 398 24.60 -17.52 -37.34
CA PRO A 398 25.94 -17.22 -37.85
C PRO A 398 27.00 -17.68 -36.84
N LYS A 399 28.10 -18.25 -37.36
CA LYS A 399 29.27 -18.73 -36.62
C LYS A 399 29.94 -17.61 -35.80
N PRO A 400 30.58 -17.93 -34.66
CA PRO A 400 31.39 -16.98 -33.91
C PRO A 400 32.76 -16.78 -34.59
N GLU A 401 33.06 -15.54 -34.96
CA GLU A 401 34.44 -15.09 -35.22
C GLU A 401 35.06 -14.53 -33.92
N PRO A 402 36.40 -14.64 -33.76
CA PRO A 402 37.05 -14.55 -32.46
C PRO A 402 37.24 -13.11 -31.98
N ALA A 403 37.08 -12.93 -30.66
CA ALA A 403 37.40 -11.70 -29.96
C ALA A 403 38.91 -11.39 -30.05
N PRO A 404 39.33 -10.16 -30.38
CA PRO A 404 40.68 -9.72 -30.09
C PRO A 404 40.77 -9.26 -28.64
N ALA A 405 41.70 -9.87 -27.91
CA ALA A 405 42.22 -9.34 -26.67
C ALA A 405 42.82 -7.95 -26.91
N SER A 406 42.49 -6.99 -26.04
CA SER A 406 43.40 -5.89 -25.68
C SER A 406 43.01 -5.36 -24.30
N VAL A 407 43.81 -5.74 -23.30
CA VAL A 407 43.68 -5.26 -21.92
C VAL A 407 44.19 -3.82 -21.89
N THR A 408 43.26 -2.88 -22.05
CA THR A 408 43.44 -1.49 -21.63
C THR A 408 42.80 -1.38 -20.24
N PRO A 409 43.38 -0.65 -19.26
CA PRO A 409 42.68 -0.43 -17.99
C PRO A 409 41.28 0.13 -18.27
N PRO A 410 40.22 -0.39 -17.62
CA PRO A 410 38.87 0.06 -17.91
C PRO A 410 38.79 1.56 -17.69
N ALA A 411 38.33 2.28 -18.71
CA ALA A 411 38.05 3.70 -18.58
C ALA A 411 37.03 3.89 -17.44
N LEU A 412 37.25 4.90 -16.59
CA LEU A 412 36.30 5.19 -15.52
C LEU A 412 34.94 5.58 -16.15
N PRO A 413 33.82 5.16 -15.54
CA PRO A 413 32.50 5.60 -16.00
C PRO A 413 32.39 7.13 -15.92
N PRO A 414 31.82 7.80 -16.94
CA PRO A 414 31.63 9.26 -16.90
C PRO A 414 30.79 9.70 -15.70
N GLU A 415 31.21 10.74 -14.96
CA GLU A 415 30.48 11.21 -13.76
C GLU A 415 29.00 11.47 -14.00
N GLU A 416 28.65 11.91 -15.21
CA GLU A 416 27.28 12.21 -15.60
C GLU A 416 26.33 11.02 -15.50
N ILE A 417 26.80 9.76 -15.50
CA ILE A 417 25.90 8.61 -15.37
C ILE A 417 25.38 8.43 -13.94
N PHE A 418 26.03 9.01 -12.93
CA PHE A 418 25.63 8.96 -11.52
C PHE A 418 24.59 10.06 -11.24
N LYS A 419 23.30 9.74 -11.47
CA LYS A 419 22.19 10.69 -11.30
C LYS A 419 21.76 10.78 -9.83
N ALA A 420 20.76 11.63 -9.56
CA ALA A 420 20.27 11.85 -8.21
C ALA A 420 19.52 10.65 -7.59
N TYR A 421 19.00 9.70 -8.38
CA TYR A 421 18.18 8.59 -7.86
C TYR A 421 18.59 7.22 -8.38
N ASP A 422 19.49 7.17 -9.35
CA ASP A 422 19.94 5.95 -10.01
C ASP A 422 21.24 6.20 -10.79
N ILE A 423 21.82 5.12 -11.32
CA ILE A 423 22.89 5.22 -12.31
C ILE A 423 22.28 4.93 -13.68
N ARG A 424 22.51 5.80 -14.67
CA ARG A 424 21.90 5.71 -16.00
C ARG A 424 22.84 6.20 -17.11
N GLY A 425 22.98 5.40 -18.16
CA GLY A 425 23.77 5.76 -19.34
C GLY A 425 23.29 5.10 -20.63
N VAL A 426 23.94 5.46 -21.72
CA VAL A 426 23.72 4.89 -23.06
C VAL A 426 24.68 3.74 -23.25
N VAL A 427 24.14 2.57 -23.58
CA VAL A 427 24.89 1.31 -23.72
C VAL A 427 25.90 1.43 -24.84
N GLY A 428 27.14 1.00 -24.58
CA GLY A 428 28.26 1.05 -25.53
C GLY A 428 28.87 2.45 -25.72
N GLN A 429 28.30 3.49 -25.09
CA GLN A 429 28.85 4.85 -25.12
C GLN A 429 29.28 5.29 -23.71
N THR A 430 28.31 5.58 -22.84
CA THR A 430 28.57 6.02 -21.46
C THR A 430 28.41 4.89 -20.44
N LEU A 431 27.76 3.78 -20.83
CA LEU A 431 27.59 2.59 -20.01
C LEU A 431 28.11 1.34 -20.75
N THR A 432 29.18 0.75 -20.26
CA THR A 432 29.82 -0.46 -20.83
C THR A 432 29.85 -1.57 -19.78
N ALA A 433 30.16 -2.80 -20.19
CA ALA A 433 30.35 -3.91 -19.26
C ALA A 433 31.43 -3.60 -18.22
N ASP A 434 32.56 -3.01 -18.64
CA ASP A 434 33.64 -2.58 -17.75
C ASP A 434 33.17 -1.55 -16.70
N HIS A 435 32.37 -0.57 -17.12
CA HIS A 435 31.76 0.39 -16.19
C HIS A 435 30.87 -0.30 -15.17
N MET A 436 30.05 -1.26 -15.63
CA MET A 436 29.13 -2.01 -14.78
C MET A 436 29.86 -2.90 -13.77
N GLU A 437 30.99 -3.49 -14.14
CA GLU A 437 31.84 -4.24 -13.20
C GLU A 437 32.42 -3.32 -12.11
N LEU A 438 32.92 -2.14 -12.47
CA LEU A 438 33.40 -1.15 -11.49
C LEU A 438 32.28 -0.65 -10.56
N ILE A 439 31.09 -0.40 -11.11
CA ILE A 439 29.91 -0.02 -10.33
C ILE A 439 29.50 -1.16 -9.39
N GLY A 440 29.56 -2.42 -9.85
CA GLY A 440 29.29 -3.60 -9.03
C GLY A 440 30.26 -3.71 -7.85
N LYS A 441 31.56 -3.43 -8.06
CA LYS A 441 32.56 -3.39 -6.98
C LYS A 441 32.27 -2.29 -5.96
N ALA A 442 31.93 -1.09 -6.41
CA ALA A 442 31.56 0.00 -5.51
C ALA A 442 30.30 -0.33 -4.70
N LEU A 443 29.29 -0.92 -5.35
CA LEU A 443 28.05 -1.35 -4.70
C LEU A 443 28.31 -2.43 -3.65
N GLY A 444 29.07 -3.47 -3.99
CA GLY A 444 29.42 -4.53 -3.04
C GLY A 444 30.24 -4.00 -1.86
N SER A 445 31.17 -3.08 -2.10
CA SER A 445 31.96 -2.43 -1.03
C SER A 445 31.10 -1.59 -0.09
N GLU A 446 30.13 -0.85 -0.65
CA GLU A 446 29.16 -0.11 0.13
C GLU A 446 28.26 -1.04 0.95
N ALA A 447 27.79 -2.14 0.36
CA ALA A 447 27.00 -3.16 1.05
C ALA A 447 27.76 -3.76 2.25
N ILE A 448 29.03 -4.14 2.06
CA ILE A 448 29.88 -4.62 3.17
C ILE A 448 30.03 -3.55 4.26
N SER A 449 30.22 -2.28 3.91
CA SER A 449 30.32 -1.20 4.90
C SER A 449 29.05 -1.01 5.73
N ARG A 450 27.90 -1.44 5.21
CA ARG A 450 26.59 -1.43 5.87
C ARG A 450 26.25 -2.77 6.56
N GLY A 451 27.14 -3.76 6.52
CA GLY A 451 26.87 -5.09 7.07
C GLY A 451 25.95 -5.96 6.19
N VAL A 452 25.72 -5.57 4.94
CA VAL A 452 24.93 -6.32 3.96
C VAL A 452 25.85 -7.32 3.25
N HIS A 453 25.52 -8.61 3.36
CA HIS A 453 26.30 -9.70 2.77
C HIS A 453 25.61 -10.39 1.60
N ARG A 454 24.36 -10.03 1.29
CA ARG A 454 23.57 -10.65 0.23
C ARG A 454 22.66 -9.64 -0.46
N ILE A 455 22.58 -9.68 -1.79
CA ILE A 455 21.80 -8.75 -2.61
C ILE A 455 20.99 -9.51 -3.66
N ALA A 456 19.68 -9.22 -3.78
CA ALA A 456 18.87 -9.72 -4.87
C ALA A 456 19.19 -8.97 -6.17
N PHE A 457 19.34 -9.69 -7.29
CA PHE A 457 19.59 -9.11 -8.60
C PHE A 457 18.44 -9.44 -9.56
N ALA A 458 18.01 -8.46 -10.34
CA ALA A 458 17.07 -8.66 -11.43
C ALA A 458 17.39 -7.75 -12.60
N ARG A 459 16.87 -8.10 -13.77
CA ARG A 459 16.94 -7.25 -14.96
C ARG A 459 15.60 -7.11 -15.67
N ASP A 460 15.45 -6.03 -16.43
CA ASP A 460 14.32 -5.86 -17.36
C ASP A 460 14.57 -6.60 -18.70
N GLY A 461 13.63 -6.44 -19.63
CA GLY A 461 13.64 -7.08 -20.95
C GLY A 461 14.56 -6.42 -21.99
N ARG A 462 15.52 -5.56 -21.59
CA ARG A 462 16.43 -4.92 -22.55
C ARG A 462 17.45 -5.89 -23.12
N LEU A 463 17.80 -5.69 -24.40
CA LEU A 463 18.78 -6.52 -25.11
C LEU A 463 20.17 -6.51 -24.46
N SER A 464 20.54 -5.39 -23.83
CA SER A 464 21.80 -5.23 -23.08
C SER A 464 21.80 -5.87 -21.69
N GLY A 465 20.64 -6.36 -21.24
CA GLY A 465 20.44 -6.89 -19.89
C GLY A 465 21.38 -8.04 -19.52
N PRO A 466 21.53 -9.09 -20.35
CA PRO A 466 22.41 -10.22 -20.04
C PRO A 466 23.88 -9.82 -19.85
N GLU A 467 24.44 -9.04 -20.78
CA GLU A 467 25.86 -8.64 -20.75
C GLU A 467 26.18 -7.70 -19.57
N LEU A 468 25.41 -6.62 -19.43
CA LEU A 468 25.62 -5.64 -18.37
C LEU A 468 25.30 -6.22 -16.99
N GLY A 469 24.32 -7.11 -16.91
CA GLY A 469 23.96 -7.81 -15.68
C GLY A 469 25.07 -8.72 -15.21
N GLN A 470 25.65 -9.53 -16.10
CA GLN A 470 26.76 -10.40 -15.77
C GLN A 470 27.98 -9.62 -15.27
N ALA A 471 28.29 -8.48 -15.90
CA ALA A 471 29.39 -7.62 -15.46
C ALA A 471 29.14 -6.98 -14.09
N LEU A 472 27.91 -6.49 -13.84
CA LEU A 472 27.51 -5.95 -12.55
C LEU A 472 27.65 -6.99 -11.43
N VAL A 473 27.06 -8.16 -11.64
CA VAL A 473 27.08 -9.28 -10.69
C VAL A 473 28.52 -9.70 -10.40
N LYS A 474 29.37 -9.83 -11.42
CA LYS A 474 30.79 -10.13 -11.25
C LYS A 474 31.49 -9.12 -10.35
N GLY A 475 31.19 -7.83 -10.53
CA GLY A 475 31.70 -6.77 -9.67
C GLY A 475 31.28 -6.94 -8.20
N ILE A 476 29.99 -7.20 -7.96
CA ILE A 476 29.44 -7.41 -6.61
C ILE A 476 30.09 -8.62 -5.93
N LEU A 477 30.10 -9.78 -6.61
CA LEU A 477 30.67 -11.02 -6.08
C LEU A 477 32.16 -10.87 -5.71
N SER A 478 32.92 -10.06 -6.46
CA SER A 478 34.34 -9.82 -6.16
C SER A 478 34.62 -9.06 -4.86
N THR A 479 33.58 -8.59 -4.16
CA THR A 479 33.67 -7.92 -2.87
C THR A 479 33.33 -8.83 -1.68
N GLY A 480 32.89 -10.06 -1.94
CA GLY A 480 32.41 -10.98 -0.89
C GLY A 480 30.91 -10.94 -0.62
N VAL A 481 30.13 -10.15 -1.38
CA VAL A 481 28.67 -10.09 -1.28
C VAL A 481 28.05 -11.16 -2.17
N ASP A 482 27.16 -11.97 -1.60
CA ASP A 482 26.37 -12.97 -2.32
C ASP A 482 25.31 -12.31 -3.22
N VAL A 483 25.01 -12.91 -4.37
CA VAL A 483 23.98 -12.45 -5.30
C VAL A 483 22.92 -13.52 -5.50
N VAL A 484 21.65 -13.15 -5.27
CA VAL A 484 20.47 -13.98 -5.58
C VAL A 484 19.80 -13.45 -6.84
N ASP A 485 20.00 -14.11 -7.98
CA ASP A 485 19.43 -13.69 -9.27
C ASP A 485 18.00 -14.23 -9.45
N VAL A 486 17.03 -13.31 -9.50
CA VAL A 486 15.60 -13.59 -9.77
C VAL A 486 15.23 -13.42 -11.26
N GLY A 487 16.23 -13.23 -12.11
CA GLY A 487 16.12 -13.25 -13.55
C GLY A 487 15.48 -12.00 -14.14
N MET A 488 14.63 -12.23 -15.15
CA MET A 488 14.02 -11.15 -15.94
C MET A 488 12.61 -10.84 -15.43
N VAL A 489 12.51 -9.82 -14.57
CA VAL A 489 11.27 -9.51 -13.85
C VAL A 489 10.96 -8.01 -13.83
N PRO A 490 9.71 -7.60 -13.55
CA PRO A 490 9.40 -6.20 -13.29
C PRO A 490 10.13 -5.68 -12.05
N THR A 491 10.52 -4.40 -12.03
CA THR A 491 11.14 -3.75 -10.86
C THR A 491 10.42 -4.00 -9.52
N PRO A 492 9.09 -3.91 -9.39
CA PRO A 492 8.45 -4.20 -8.10
C PRO A 492 8.63 -5.64 -7.63
N LEU A 493 8.81 -6.61 -8.55
CA LEU A 493 9.06 -7.99 -8.18
C LEU A 493 10.47 -8.18 -7.61
N LEU A 494 11.46 -7.41 -8.10
CA LEU A 494 12.76 -7.36 -7.42
C LEU A 494 12.62 -6.82 -6.00
N TYR A 495 11.86 -5.75 -5.77
CA TYR A 495 11.72 -5.19 -4.43
C TYR A 495 11.05 -6.17 -3.47
N TYR A 496 10.08 -6.93 -3.95
CA TYR A 496 9.50 -8.06 -3.23
C TYR A 496 10.56 -9.11 -2.91
N ALA A 497 11.32 -9.58 -3.91
CA ALA A 497 12.39 -10.55 -3.70
C ALA A 497 13.48 -10.06 -2.73
N ALA A 498 13.83 -8.77 -2.78
CA ALA A 498 14.78 -8.17 -1.87
C ALA A 498 14.30 -8.23 -0.42
N ALA A 499 13.01 -7.93 -0.18
CA ALA A 499 12.41 -8.01 1.14
C ALA A 499 12.36 -9.45 1.68
N GLU A 500 12.08 -10.43 0.82
CA GLU A 500 11.90 -11.83 1.22
C GLU A 500 13.21 -12.64 1.32
N LEU A 501 14.18 -12.37 0.44
CA LEU A 501 15.34 -13.25 0.24
C LEU A 501 16.66 -12.65 0.74
N THR A 502 16.75 -11.33 0.86
CA THR A 502 18.02 -10.61 1.04
C THR A 502 17.89 -9.39 1.95
N ASP A 503 17.03 -9.47 2.97
CA ASP A 503 16.86 -8.48 4.04
C ASP A 503 16.71 -7.04 3.53
N GLY A 504 15.90 -6.86 2.48
CA GLY A 504 15.62 -5.57 1.87
C GLY A 504 16.73 -5.01 0.97
N SER A 505 17.71 -5.83 0.56
CA SER A 505 18.81 -5.39 -0.30
C SER A 505 18.69 -5.94 -1.73
N GLY A 506 18.61 -5.08 -2.74
CA GLY A 506 18.46 -5.50 -4.13
C GLY A 506 18.94 -4.48 -5.16
N VAL A 507 19.35 -4.96 -6.34
CA VAL A 507 19.78 -4.14 -7.47
C VAL A 507 19.07 -4.54 -8.77
N MET A 508 18.35 -3.57 -9.34
CA MET A 508 17.59 -3.73 -10.59
C MET A 508 18.39 -3.17 -11.75
N LEU A 509 18.79 -4.01 -12.71
CA LEU A 509 19.28 -3.56 -14.01
C LEU A 509 18.09 -3.20 -14.91
N THR A 510 17.89 -1.91 -15.16
CA THR A 510 16.80 -1.44 -16.01
C THR A 510 17.14 -0.10 -16.62
N GLY A 511 16.64 0.17 -17.83
CA GLY A 511 16.58 1.52 -18.41
C GLY A 511 15.26 2.25 -18.11
N SER A 512 14.37 1.64 -17.33
CA SER A 512 13.00 2.11 -17.07
C SER A 512 12.27 2.44 -18.38
N HIS A 513 11.74 3.66 -18.52
CA HIS A 513 11.02 4.12 -19.71
C HIS A 513 11.92 4.79 -20.76
N ASN A 514 13.25 4.81 -20.56
CA ASN A 514 14.16 5.44 -21.50
C ASN A 514 14.20 4.67 -22.85
N PRO A 515 14.67 5.28 -23.93
CA PRO A 515 14.87 4.60 -25.21
C PRO A 515 15.68 3.29 -25.09
N PRO A 516 15.57 2.33 -26.04
CA PRO A 516 16.12 0.98 -25.91
C PRO A 516 17.63 0.89 -25.68
N ASP A 517 18.37 1.89 -26.18
CA ASP A 517 19.81 2.05 -26.06
C ASP A 517 20.26 2.54 -24.67
N TYR A 518 19.34 2.86 -23.76
CA TYR A 518 19.66 3.19 -22.37
C TYR A 518 19.59 1.96 -21.47
N ASN A 519 20.45 1.95 -20.45
CA ASN A 519 20.29 1.06 -19.30
C ASN A 519 20.81 1.76 -18.03
N GLY A 520 20.74 1.08 -16.90
CA GLY A 520 21.12 1.64 -15.62
C GLY A 520 20.76 0.73 -14.46
N ILE A 521 21.00 1.19 -13.23
CA ILE A 521 20.66 0.43 -12.03
C ILE A 521 19.86 1.25 -11.02
N LYS A 522 18.88 0.61 -10.40
CA LYS A 522 18.21 1.08 -9.18
C LYS A 522 18.67 0.21 -8.03
N ILE A 523 18.95 0.81 -6.88
CA ILE A 523 19.62 0.14 -5.77
C ILE A 523 18.81 0.36 -4.49
N VAL A 524 18.59 -0.72 -3.75
CA VAL A 524 18.12 -0.71 -2.37
C VAL A 524 19.15 -1.49 -1.55
N LEU A 525 19.61 -0.95 -0.43
CA LEU A 525 20.47 -1.65 0.53
C LEU A 525 19.88 -1.47 1.92
N ASP A 526 19.72 -2.57 2.66
CA ASP A 526 19.17 -2.57 4.03
C ASP A 526 17.84 -1.79 4.13
N GLY A 527 16.94 -2.01 3.16
CA GLY A 527 15.65 -1.32 3.06
C GLY A 527 15.72 0.16 2.62
N GLU A 528 16.90 0.75 2.47
CA GLU A 528 17.10 2.11 1.99
C GLU A 528 17.27 2.16 0.47
N SER A 529 16.40 2.87 -0.24
CA SER A 529 16.61 3.18 -1.66
C SER A 529 17.69 4.24 -1.82
N LEU A 530 18.82 3.89 -2.44
CA LEU A 530 19.96 4.80 -2.56
C LEU A 530 19.62 5.97 -3.49
N SER A 531 19.85 7.19 -3.01
CA SER A 531 19.66 8.43 -3.76
C SER A 531 20.61 9.53 -3.26
N GLY A 532 20.69 10.65 -3.99
CA GLY A 532 21.49 11.82 -3.65
C GLY A 532 22.94 11.47 -3.36
N ASP A 533 23.35 11.78 -2.12
CA ASP A 533 24.72 11.61 -1.63
C ASP A 533 25.15 10.13 -1.60
N ALA A 534 24.22 9.18 -1.44
CA ALA A 534 24.55 7.75 -1.48
C ALA A 534 25.02 7.30 -2.87
N ILE A 535 24.41 7.84 -3.94
CA ILE A 535 24.87 7.56 -5.31
C ILE A 535 26.21 8.26 -5.59
N GLN A 536 26.43 9.45 -5.03
CA GLN A 536 27.74 10.12 -5.12
C GLN A 536 28.82 9.35 -4.34
N THR A 537 28.49 8.71 -3.23
CA THR A 537 29.42 7.83 -2.49
C THR A 537 29.87 6.66 -3.36
N LEU A 538 28.96 6.03 -4.11
CA LEU A 538 29.33 5.00 -5.08
C LEU A 538 30.26 5.54 -6.18
N LYS A 539 29.99 6.76 -6.69
CA LYS A 539 30.87 7.43 -7.65
C LYS A 539 32.27 7.63 -7.07
N GLU A 540 32.37 8.15 -5.86
CA GLU A 540 33.64 8.38 -5.16
C GLU A 540 34.42 7.08 -4.98
N ARG A 541 33.77 5.98 -4.57
CA ARG A 541 34.40 4.66 -4.49
C ARG A 541 34.98 4.21 -5.83
N VAL A 542 34.22 4.38 -6.92
CA VAL A 542 34.70 4.04 -8.27
C VAL A 542 35.93 4.85 -8.66
N TYR A 543 35.88 6.17 -8.45
CA TYR A 543 36.95 7.09 -8.86
C TYR A 543 38.22 6.94 -8.02
N ASN A 544 38.06 6.70 -6.71
CA ASN A 544 39.16 6.49 -5.78
C ASN A 544 39.68 5.04 -5.79
N LYS A 545 39.00 4.13 -6.50
CA LYS A 545 39.26 2.67 -6.47
C LYS A 545 39.22 2.10 -5.05
N ASP A 546 38.32 2.64 -4.22
CA ASP A 546 38.08 2.18 -2.86
C ASP A 546 37.13 0.99 -2.90
N PHE A 547 37.71 -0.20 -3.12
CA PHE A 547 36.99 -1.45 -3.24
C PHE A 547 37.41 -2.44 -2.17
N VAL A 548 36.44 -3.11 -1.58
CA VAL A 548 36.65 -4.32 -0.77
C VAL A 548 36.86 -5.50 -1.71
N GLU A 549 37.76 -6.41 -1.34
CA GLU A 549 37.97 -7.67 -2.05
C GLU A 549 37.40 -8.84 -1.24
N GLY A 550 36.76 -9.76 -1.93
CA GLY A 550 36.19 -10.97 -1.36
C GLY A 550 35.70 -11.94 -2.43
N GLN A 551 35.03 -13.01 -2.00
CA GLN A 551 34.44 -14.00 -2.90
C GLN A 551 33.02 -14.33 -2.45
N GLY A 552 32.03 -13.68 -3.07
CA GLY A 552 30.62 -13.96 -2.88
C GLY A 552 30.15 -15.14 -3.73
N GLN A 553 28.98 -15.68 -3.40
CA GLN A 553 28.33 -16.77 -4.12
C GLN A 553 27.19 -16.26 -5.00
N TYR A 554 26.99 -16.90 -6.15
CA TYR A 554 25.87 -16.62 -7.05
C TYR A 554 24.85 -17.74 -6.97
N GLU A 555 23.60 -17.39 -6.68
CA GLU A 555 22.45 -18.29 -6.62
C GLU A 555 21.37 -17.82 -7.58
N THR A 556 20.65 -18.75 -8.22
CA THR A 556 19.51 -18.42 -9.09
C THR A 556 18.21 -18.84 -8.42
N HIS A 557 17.25 -17.94 -8.37
CA HIS A 557 15.93 -18.18 -7.78
C HIS A 557 14.85 -17.84 -8.83
N PRO A 558 14.54 -18.79 -9.74
CA PRO A 558 13.70 -18.55 -10.92
C PRO A 558 12.23 -18.28 -10.61
#